data_AF-A0A381FBZ0-F1
#
_entry.id   AF-A0A381FBZ0-F1
#
_cell.length_a   1.000
_cell.length_b   1.000
_cell.length_c   1.000
_cell.angle_alpha   90.00
_cell.angle_beta   90.00
_cell.angle_gamma   90.00
#
_symmetry.space_group_name_H-M   'P 1'
#
loop_
_entity.id
_entity.type
_entity.pdbx_description
1 polymer ?
#
loop_
_entity_poly.entity_id
_entity_poly.type
_entity_poly.pdbx_seq_one_letter_code
_entity_poly.pdbx_strand_id
1 'polypeptide(L)'
;MFLMSYGKNNSIQVPHQTQIIKKLTFWKDYCSIGNMGTQNYNNHRKFYPPHHFIYLPLLLIAEIFGIYKIFNESVNQLAWILFSVLIFLILYLALMVRQHYALGLQNRIVRLEFKQRYFELFNTRSDEVEEKLNFGQIAALRFAYDEEFKELLYKALNEKMSGDQIKKSIKKWRADHHRI
;
A
#
# COMPACT_ATOMS: atom_id res chain seq x y z
N MET A 1 68.46 -34.02 -16.62
CA MET A 1 67.33 -34.45 -17.46
C MET A 1 66.21 -34.93 -16.56
N PHE A 2 65.21 -34.08 -16.28
CA PHE A 2 63.86 -34.49 -15.88
C PHE A 2 62.98 -33.24 -16.05
N LEU A 3 62.19 -33.23 -17.13
CA LEU A 3 61.20 -32.20 -17.43
C LEU A 3 59.92 -32.55 -16.66
N MET A 4 59.48 -31.69 -15.74
CA MET A 4 58.14 -31.76 -15.17
C MET A 4 57.20 -30.91 -16.02
N SER A 5 56.35 -31.60 -16.77
CA SER A 5 55.26 -31.05 -17.57
C SER A 5 54.18 -30.45 -16.66
N TYR A 6 53.93 -29.14 -16.81
CA TYR A 6 52.82 -28.45 -16.14
C TYR A 6 51.48 -28.87 -16.77
N GLY A 7 50.59 -29.43 -15.94
CA GLY A 7 49.24 -29.82 -16.32
C GLY A 7 48.36 -28.63 -16.71
N LYS A 8 47.57 -28.80 -17.77
CA LYS A 8 46.48 -27.91 -18.20
C LYS A 8 45.48 -27.68 -17.06
N ASN A 9 45.42 -26.45 -16.54
CA ASN A 9 44.26 -25.99 -15.79
C ASN A 9 43.11 -25.70 -16.78
N ASN A 10 42.23 -26.68 -16.96
CA ASN A 10 40.95 -26.46 -17.63
C ASN A 10 40.08 -25.55 -16.76
N SER A 11 39.88 -24.32 -17.21
CA SER A 11 38.88 -23.39 -16.69
C SER A 11 37.48 -23.92 -17.03
N ILE A 12 36.89 -24.69 -16.11
CA ILE A 12 35.49 -25.11 -16.19
C ILE A 12 34.64 -23.87 -15.86
N GLN A 13 34.21 -23.16 -16.89
CA GLN A 13 33.09 -22.22 -16.81
C GLN A 13 31.83 -23.02 -16.50
N VAL A 14 31.38 -23.01 -15.24
CA VAL A 14 30.17 -23.71 -14.79
C VAL A 14 28.94 -22.85 -15.17
N PRO A 15 28.14 -23.20 -16.20
CA PRO A 15 27.06 -22.35 -16.71
C PRO A 15 25.89 -22.16 -15.73
N HIS A 16 25.89 -22.86 -14.61
CA HIS A 16 24.82 -22.84 -13.62
C HIS A 16 24.89 -21.62 -12.68
N GLN A 17 26.09 -21.12 -12.34
CA GLN A 17 26.23 -19.95 -11.46
C GLN A 17 25.73 -18.65 -12.12
N THR A 18 25.96 -18.49 -13.42
CA THR A 18 25.51 -17.30 -14.17
C THR A 18 23.99 -17.22 -14.26
N GLN A 19 23.29 -18.36 -14.32
CA GLN A 19 21.83 -18.39 -14.30
C GLN A 19 21.26 -18.03 -12.92
N ILE A 20 21.87 -18.52 -11.83
CA ILE A 20 21.44 -18.18 -10.46
C ILE A 20 21.63 -16.69 -10.19
N ILE A 21 22.78 -16.12 -10.56
CA ILE A 21 23.07 -14.68 -10.38
C ILE A 21 22.13 -13.83 -11.24
N LYS A 22 21.88 -14.20 -12.51
CA LYS A 22 20.88 -13.53 -13.35
C LYS A 22 19.46 -13.61 -12.78
N LYS A 23 19.08 -14.73 -12.19
CA LYS A 23 17.77 -14.91 -11.55
C LYS A 23 17.66 -14.03 -10.30
N LEU A 24 18.71 -13.96 -9.47
CA LEU A 24 18.77 -13.09 -8.29
C LEU A 24 18.71 -11.59 -8.64
N THR A 25 19.40 -11.15 -9.70
CA THR A 25 19.28 -9.76 -10.18
C THR A 25 17.90 -9.50 -10.79
N PHE A 26 17.34 -10.46 -11.53
CA PHE A 26 16.00 -10.34 -12.10
C PHE A 26 14.90 -10.16 -11.04
N TRP A 27 14.97 -10.87 -9.90
CA TRP A 27 14.03 -10.66 -8.79
C TRP A 27 14.24 -9.33 -8.07
N LYS A 28 15.49 -8.87 -7.93
CA LYS A 28 15.81 -7.54 -7.39
C LYS A 28 15.23 -6.43 -8.26
N ASP A 29 15.34 -6.59 -9.58
CA ASP A 29 14.81 -5.65 -10.56
C ASP A 29 13.28 -5.75 -10.62
N TYR A 30 12.66 -6.93 -10.55
CA TYR A 30 11.19 -7.06 -10.50
C TYR A 30 10.56 -6.41 -9.25
N CYS A 31 11.24 -6.43 -8.11
CA CYS A 31 10.83 -5.66 -6.94
C CYS A 31 11.05 -4.14 -7.11
N SER A 32 11.88 -3.69 -8.07
CA SER A 32 12.14 -2.28 -8.36
C SER A 32 11.52 -1.75 -9.66
N ILE A 33 10.86 -2.60 -10.49
CA ILE A 33 10.22 -2.24 -11.77
C ILE A 33 8.78 -1.70 -11.57
N GLY A 34 8.56 -0.99 -10.47
CA GLY A 34 7.67 0.16 -10.53
C GLY A 34 8.55 1.37 -10.73
N ASN A 35 8.64 1.92 -11.94
CA ASN A 35 9.02 3.32 -12.09
C ASN A 35 7.90 4.15 -11.44
N MET A 36 7.88 4.17 -10.12
CA MET A 36 6.95 4.97 -9.34
C MET A 36 7.56 6.35 -9.38
N GLY A 37 7.09 7.16 -10.33
CA GLY A 37 7.44 8.58 -10.38
C GLY A 37 7.32 9.20 -8.99
N THR A 38 8.07 10.27 -8.75
CA THR A 38 8.12 10.96 -7.46
C THR A 38 6.71 11.18 -6.90
N GLN A 39 6.42 10.53 -5.77
CA GLN A 39 5.14 10.75 -5.09
C GLN A 39 5.08 12.19 -4.57
N ASN A 40 3.88 12.75 -4.61
CA ASN A 40 3.55 14.08 -4.11
C ASN A 40 2.07 14.12 -3.69
N TYR A 41 1.62 15.28 -3.22
CA TYR A 41 0.24 15.50 -2.78
C TYR A 41 -0.82 15.03 -3.80
N ASN A 42 -0.58 15.19 -5.10
CA ASN A 42 -1.58 14.88 -6.13
C ASN A 42 -1.65 13.38 -6.48
N ASN A 43 -0.58 12.61 -6.29
CA ASN A 43 -0.48 11.23 -6.77
C ASN A 43 -0.22 10.18 -5.66
N HIS A 44 -0.19 10.58 -4.38
CA HIS A 44 0.02 9.66 -3.24
C HIS A 44 -1.12 8.64 -3.02
N ARG A 45 -2.27 8.81 -3.68
CA ARG A 45 -3.42 7.90 -3.54
C ARG A 45 -3.26 6.73 -4.51
N LYS A 46 -3.17 5.52 -3.97
CA LYS A 46 -3.05 4.28 -4.76
C LYS A 46 -4.42 3.68 -5.03
N PHE A 47 -4.65 3.25 -6.27
CA PHE A 47 -5.78 2.42 -6.64
C PHE A 47 -5.25 1.07 -7.11
N TYR A 48 -5.96 -0.01 -6.80
CA TYR A 48 -5.71 -1.33 -7.37
C TYR A 48 -6.69 -1.55 -8.54
N PRO A 49 -6.25 -1.42 -9.81
CA PRO A 49 -7.17 -1.34 -10.95
C PRO A 49 -8.09 -2.55 -11.14
N PRO A 50 -7.61 -3.82 -11.02
CA PRO A 50 -8.47 -4.99 -11.16
C PRO A 50 -9.63 -4.99 -10.18
N HIS A 51 -9.43 -4.44 -8.99
CA HIS A 51 -10.47 -4.38 -7.99
C HIS A 51 -11.43 -3.20 -8.19
N HIS A 52 -10.89 -1.98 -8.36
CA HIS A 52 -11.70 -0.75 -8.37
C HIS A 52 -12.41 -0.48 -9.69
N PHE A 53 -11.81 -0.87 -10.81
CA PHE A 53 -12.31 -0.53 -12.15
C PHE A 53 -12.86 -1.74 -12.92
N ILE A 54 -12.69 -2.96 -12.39
CA ILE A 54 -13.19 -4.19 -13.03
C ILE A 54 -14.12 -4.95 -12.09
N TYR A 55 -13.60 -5.48 -10.97
CA TYR A 55 -14.38 -6.35 -10.07
C TYR A 55 -15.59 -5.65 -9.43
N LEU A 56 -15.40 -4.47 -8.80
CA LEU A 56 -16.51 -3.76 -8.16
C LEU A 56 -17.58 -3.30 -9.15
N PRO A 57 -17.24 -2.67 -10.30
CA PRO A 57 -18.25 -2.32 -11.30
C PRO A 57 -18.98 -3.54 -11.86
N LEU A 58 -18.27 -4.65 -12.11
CA LEU A 58 -18.88 -5.87 -12.64
C LEU A 58 -19.90 -6.47 -11.67
N LEU A 59 -19.57 -6.57 -10.38
CA LEU A 59 -20.53 -7.02 -9.37
C LEU A 59 -21.73 -6.09 -9.25
N LEU A 60 -21.52 -4.77 -9.36
CA LEU A 60 -22.61 -3.80 -9.30
C LEU A 60 -23.54 -3.93 -10.51
N ILE A 61 -23.01 -4.15 -11.71
CA ILE A 61 -23.80 -4.43 -12.91
C ILE A 61 -24.58 -5.74 -12.74
N ALA A 62 -23.93 -6.80 -12.24
CA ALA A 62 -24.59 -8.08 -12.00
C ALA A 62 -25.73 -7.96 -10.97
N GLU A 63 -25.52 -7.19 -9.90
CA GLU A 63 -26.54 -6.93 -8.88
C GLU A 63 -27.75 -6.20 -9.46
N ILE A 64 -27.52 -5.10 -10.18
CA ILE A 64 -28.59 -4.34 -10.83
C ILE A 64 -29.35 -5.22 -11.84
N PHE A 65 -28.63 -6.03 -12.61
CA PHE A 65 -29.24 -6.95 -13.56
C PHE A 65 -30.09 -8.02 -12.89
N GLY A 66 -29.60 -8.63 -11.80
CA GLY A 66 -30.36 -9.59 -11.00
C GLY A 66 -31.64 -8.98 -10.44
N ILE A 67 -31.55 -7.78 -9.84
CA ILE A 67 -32.71 -7.07 -9.31
C ILE A 67 -33.73 -6.77 -10.41
N TYR A 68 -33.27 -6.27 -11.57
CA TYR A 68 -34.15 -6.03 -12.72
C TYR A 68 -34.90 -7.29 -13.15
N LYS A 69 -34.22 -8.44 -13.18
CA LYS A 69 -34.82 -9.72 -13.56
C LYS A 69 -35.88 -10.22 -12.59
N ILE A 70 -35.73 -9.97 -11.29
CA ILE A 70 -36.74 -10.32 -10.27
C ILE A 70 -38.12 -9.72 -10.60
N PHE A 71 -38.15 -8.49 -11.14
CA PHE A 71 -39.38 -7.78 -11.45
C PHE A 71 -39.90 -8.04 -12.88
N ASN A 72 -39.06 -8.55 -13.77
CA ASN A 72 -39.38 -8.69 -15.20
C ASN A 72 -39.55 -10.14 -15.67
N GLU A 73 -39.20 -11.14 -14.85
CA GLU A 73 -39.26 -12.55 -15.21
C GLU A 73 -39.91 -13.39 -14.09
N SER A 74 -41.20 -13.69 -14.23
CA SER A 74 -41.99 -14.39 -13.20
C SER A 74 -41.71 -15.89 -13.11
N VAL A 75 -41.32 -16.53 -14.22
CA VAL A 75 -41.10 -17.99 -14.29
C VAL A 75 -39.92 -18.42 -13.42
N ASN A 76 -38.83 -17.65 -13.43
CA ASN A 76 -37.59 -17.97 -12.72
C ASN A 76 -37.32 -17.04 -11.54
N GLN A 77 -38.37 -16.41 -11.00
CA GLN A 77 -38.23 -15.33 -10.02
C GLN A 77 -37.40 -15.74 -8.77
N LEU A 78 -37.64 -16.94 -8.24
CA LEU A 78 -36.88 -17.46 -7.09
C LEU A 78 -35.38 -17.59 -7.41
N ALA A 79 -35.03 -18.04 -8.61
CA ALA A 79 -33.63 -18.15 -9.02
C ALA A 79 -32.95 -16.77 -9.10
N TRP A 80 -33.67 -15.76 -9.60
CA TRP A 80 -33.16 -14.38 -9.64
C TRP A 80 -33.02 -13.75 -8.25
N ILE A 81 -33.93 -14.05 -7.32
CA ILE A 81 -33.81 -13.64 -5.91
C ILE A 81 -32.55 -14.26 -5.29
N LEU A 82 -32.37 -15.58 -5.42
CA LEU A 82 -31.20 -16.27 -4.86
C LEU A 82 -29.90 -15.77 -5.49
N PHE A 83 -29.91 -15.51 -6.80
CA PHE A 83 -28.78 -14.90 -7.51
C PHE A 83 -28.42 -13.53 -6.94
N SER A 84 -29.39 -12.61 -6.81
CA SER A 84 -29.15 -11.28 -6.24
C SER A 84 -28.65 -11.35 -4.80
N VAL A 85 -29.25 -12.20 -3.95
CA VAL A 85 -28.77 -12.40 -2.57
C VAL A 85 -27.32 -12.87 -2.56
N LEU A 86 -26.95 -13.81 -3.43
CA LEU A 86 -25.57 -14.30 -3.53
C LEU A 86 -24.60 -13.20 -3.97
N ILE A 87 -24.94 -12.43 -5.02
CA ILE A 87 -24.11 -11.33 -5.50
C ILE A 87 -23.97 -10.24 -4.42
N PHE A 88 -25.06 -9.89 -3.74
CA PHE A 88 -25.04 -8.99 -2.58
C PHE A 88 -24.10 -9.50 -1.48
N LEU A 89 -24.16 -10.78 -1.11
CA LEU A 89 -23.27 -11.35 -0.10
C LEU A 89 -21.79 -11.28 -0.52
N ILE A 90 -21.49 -11.54 -1.80
CA ILE A 90 -20.13 -11.43 -2.35
C ILE A 90 -19.65 -9.97 -2.34
N LEU A 91 -20.50 -9.03 -2.77
CA LEU A 91 -20.21 -7.59 -2.75
C LEU A 91 -19.97 -7.10 -1.31
N TYR A 92 -20.85 -7.49 -0.39
CA TYR A 92 -20.76 -7.15 1.02
C TYR A 92 -19.45 -7.67 1.64
N LEU A 93 -19.10 -8.94 1.39
CA LEU A 93 -17.86 -9.53 1.85
C LEU A 93 -16.63 -8.80 1.29
N ALA A 94 -16.64 -8.45 0.00
CA ALA A 94 -15.54 -7.73 -0.64
C ALA A 94 -15.30 -6.31 -0.09
N LEU A 95 -16.34 -5.66 0.43
CA LEU A 95 -16.25 -4.36 1.12
C LEU A 95 -15.81 -4.54 2.58
N MET A 96 -16.41 -5.49 3.31
CA MET A 96 -16.14 -5.74 4.72
C MET A 96 -14.70 -6.14 5.02
N VAL A 97 -14.15 -7.11 4.27
CA VAL A 97 -12.79 -7.63 4.51
C VAL A 97 -11.75 -6.52 4.39
N ARG A 98 -11.92 -5.58 3.45
CA ARG A 98 -10.99 -4.46 3.27
C ARG A 98 -11.12 -3.43 4.38
N GLN A 99 -12.35 -3.02 4.69
CA GLN A 99 -12.58 -1.91 5.62
C GLN A 99 -12.21 -2.27 7.05
N HIS A 100 -12.56 -3.48 7.52
CA HIS A 100 -12.40 -3.81 8.93
C HIS A 100 -10.96 -4.18 9.31
N TYR A 101 -10.36 -5.11 8.58
CA TYR A 101 -9.06 -5.66 8.97
C TYR A 101 -7.89 -4.78 8.52
N ALA A 102 -7.90 -4.34 7.26
CA ALA A 102 -6.75 -3.64 6.70
C ALA A 102 -6.64 -2.20 7.25
N LEU A 103 -7.74 -1.44 7.32
CA LEU A 103 -7.69 -0.06 7.82
C LEU A 103 -7.36 0.00 9.31
N GLY A 104 -7.94 -0.89 10.12
CA GLY A 104 -7.64 -0.97 11.55
C GLY A 104 -6.16 -1.24 11.81
N LEU A 105 -5.59 -2.22 11.11
CA LEU A 105 -4.15 -2.54 11.22
C LEU A 105 -3.27 -1.40 10.70
N GLN A 106 -3.59 -0.82 9.54
CA GLN A 106 -2.85 0.33 9.00
C GLN A 106 -2.83 1.50 9.99
N ASN A 107 -3.96 1.82 10.61
CA ASN A 107 -4.03 2.93 11.56
C ASN A 107 -3.14 2.70 12.79
N ARG A 108 -3.05 1.45 13.27
CA ARG A 108 -2.17 1.07 14.38
C ARG A 108 -0.70 1.16 13.97
N ILE A 109 -0.34 0.67 12.79
CA ILE A 109 1.03 0.74 12.28
C ILE A 109 1.47 2.20 12.11
N VAL A 110 0.65 3.05 11.50
CA VAL A 110 0.96 4.48 11.32
C VAL A 110 1.16 5.19 12.65
N ARG A 111 0.37 4.87 13.68
CA ARG A 111 0.60 5.38 15.04
C ARG A 111 1.93 4.89 15.60
N LEU A 112 2.25 3.61 15.47
CA LEU A 112 3.53 3.05 15.94
C LEU A 112 4.74 3.66 15.23
N GLU A 113 4.67 3.82 13.91
CA GLU A 113 5.70 4.52 13.11
C GLU A 113 5.92 5.95 13.63
N PHE A 114 4.83 6.67 13.92
CA PHE A 114 4.90 8.00 14.51
C PHE A 114 5.56 7.96 15.90
N LYS A 115 5.13 7.06 16.80
CA LYS A 115 5.71 6.96 18.16
C LYS A 115 7.20 6.68 18.11
N GLN A 116 7.60 5.70 17.29
CA GLN A 116 8.99 5.30 17.12
C GLN A 116 9.83 6.45 16.59
N ARG A 117 9.38 7.08 15.50
CA ARG A 117 10.08 8.22 14.90
C ARG A 117 10.18 9.41 15.86
N TYR A 118 9.11 9.70 16.59
CA TYR A 118 9.14 10.75 17.61
C TYR A 118 10.17 10.45 18.70
N PHE A 119 10.20 9.21 19.20
CA PHE A 119 11.19 8.79 20.18
C PHE A 119 12.63 8.91 19.65
N GLU A 120 12.89 8.51 18.40
CA GLU A 120 14.21 8.65 17.78
C GLU A 120 14.67 10.11 17.64
N LEU A 121 13.73 11.02 17.34
CA LEU A 121 14.04 12.43 17.07
C LEU A 121 14.10 13.34 18.31
N PHE A 122 13.36 12.99 19.36
CA PHE A 122 13.22 13.79 20.59
C PHE A 122 13.73 13.08 21.84
N ASN A 123 14.03 11.79 21.75
CA ASN A 123 14.48 10.94 22.86
C ASN A 123 13.52 10.92 24.06
N THR A 124 12.21 11.09 23.79
CA THR A 124 11.14 11.11 24.79
C THR A 124 9.89 10.39 24.26
N ARG A 125 9.01 9.97 25.17
CA ARG A 125 7.76 9.30 24.81
C ARG A 125 6.82 10.27 24.09
N SER A 126 6.10 9.77 23.08
CA SER A 126 5.21 10.57 22.25
C SER A 126 3.77 10.66 22.78
N ASP A 127 3.45 10.06 23.93
CA ASP A 127 2.08 9.83 24.37
C ASP A 127 1.29 11.16 24.51
N GLU A 128 1.86 12.16 25.18
CA GLU A 128 1.23 13.49 25.33
C GLU A 128 1.03 14.24 23.99
N VAL A 129 1.90 13.98 23.02
CA VAL A 129 1.84 14.62 21.71
C VAL A 129 0.83 13.92 20.82
N GLU A 130 0.81 12.59 20.86
CA GLU A 130 -0.13 11.78 20.10
C GLU A 130 -1.58 12.09 20.49
N GLU A 131 -1.87 12.26 21.78
CA GLU A 131 -3.21 12.59 22.28
C GLU A 131 -3.74 13.92 21.77
N LYS A 132 -2.85 14.88 21.48
CA LYS A 132 -3.19 16.20 20.93
C LYS A 132 -3.43 16.18 19.43
N LEU A 133 -3.07 15.10 18.74
CA LEU A 133 -3.17 14.97 17.29
C LEU A 133 -4.29 14.02 16.90
N ASN A 134 -5.06 14.40 15.89
CA ASN A 134 -5.97 13.47 15.24
C ASN A 134 -5.19 12.53 14.29
N PHE A 135 -5.81 11.39 13.97
CA PHE A 135 -5.17 10.39 13.12
C PHE A 135 -4.79 10.94 11.73
N GLY A 136 -5.59 11.85 11.16
CA GLY A 136 -5.30 12.47 9.86
C GLY A 136 -4.01 13.28 9.87
N GLN A 137 -3.71 13.99 10.96
CA GLN A 137 -2.45 14.71 11.15
C GLN A 137 -1.27 13.74 11.28
N ILE A 138 -1.41 12.72 12.14
CA ILE A 138 -0.37 11.67 12.33
C ILE A 138 -0.04 11.00 10.98
N ALA A 139 -1.08 10.61 10.22
CA ALA A 139 -0.92 9.98 8.92
C ALA A 139 -0.36 10.92 7.84
N ALA A 140 -0.52 12.25 7.99
CA ALA A 140 0.08 13.22 7.09
C ALA A 140 1.59 13.37 7.33
N LEU A 141 2.00 13.45 8.60
CA LEU A 141 3.39 13.70 9.00
C LEU A 141 4.38 12.62 8.52
N ARG A 142 3.92 11.40 8.27
CA ARG A 142 4.76 10.31 7.74
C ARG A 142 5.39 10.62 6.37
N PHE A 143 4.75 11.49 5.59
CA PHE A 143 5.23 11.89 4.26
C PHE A 143 6.32 12.98 4.32
N ALA A 144 6.61 13.55 5.49
CA ALA A 144 7.69 14.51 5.67
C ALA A 144 9.00 13.80 6.00
N TYR A 145 10.15 14.32 5.55
CA TYR A 145 11.48 13.95 6.05
C TYR A 145 11.74 14.55 7.44
N ASP A 146 12.77 14.08 8.16
CA ASP A 146 13.01 14.46 9.56
C ASP A 146 13.28 15.97 9.73
N GLU A 147 13.89 16.60 8.72
CA GLU A 147 14.11 18.04 8.63
C GLU A 147 12.79 18.82 8.74
N GLU A 148 11.76 18.41 7.99
CA GLU A 148 10.46 19.10 7.93
C GLU A 148 9.48 18.59 9.00
N PHE A 149 9.67 17.36 9.50
CA PHE A 149 8.78 16.73 10.46
C PHE A 149 8.62 17.55 11.73
N LYS A 150 9.73 18.06 12.30
CA LYS A 150 9.70 18.84 13.55
C LYS A 150 8.91 20.15 13.39
N GLU A 151 9.12 20.86 12.28
CA GLU A 151 8.42 22.10 11.97
C GLU A 151 6.91 21.86 11.77
N LEU A 152 6.56 20.86 10.95
CA LEU A 152 5.16 20.53 10.66
C LEU A 152 4.43 20.00 11.91
N LEU A 153 5.12 19.25 12.77
CA LEU A 153 4.56 18.80 14.04
C LEU A 153 4.24 19.97 14.97
N TYR A 154 5.16 20.93 15.09
CA TYR A 154 4.93 22.14 15.88
C TYR A 154 3.71 22.92 15.37
N LYS A 155 3.59 23.10 14.05
CA LYS A 155 2.44 23.77 13.44
C LYS A 155 1.14 22.98 13.64
N ALA A 156 1.18 21.65 13.52
CA ALA A 156 0.03 20.80 13.77
C ALA A 156 -0.51 20.94 15.21
N LEU A 157 0.39 21.07 16.19
CA LEU A 157 0.04 21.22 17.61
C LEU A 157 -0.48 22.62 17.95
N ASN A 158 0.13 23.68 17.42
CA ASN A 158 -0.17 25.06 17.82
C ASN A 158 -1.18 25.76 16.90
N GLU A 159 -1.14 25.48 15.60
CA GLU A 159 -1.98 26.14 14.59
C GLU A 159 -3.20 25.29 14.19
N LYS A 160 -3.37 24.12 14.81
CA LYS A 160 -4.47 23.17 14.53
C LYS A 160 -4.61 22.81 13.04
N MET A 161 -3.49 22.72 12.33
CA MET A 161 -3.50 22.36 10.90
C MET A 161 -4.17 21.00 10.67
N SER A 162 -5.07 20.91 9.69
CA SER A 162 -5.62 19.64 9.26
C SER A 162 -4.55 18.76 8.59
N GLY A 163 -4.76 17.44 8.56
CA GLY A 163 -3.86 16.53 7.85
C GLY A 163 -3.70 16.85 6.37
N ASP A 164 -4.72 17.40 5.72
CA ASP A 164 -4.64 17.83 4.33
C ASP A 164 -3.72 19.05 4.16
N GLN A 165 -3.85 20.05 5.05
CA GLN A 165 -2.97 21.21 5.06
C GLN A 165 -1.51 20.79 5.32
N ILE A 166 -1.27 19.87 6.27
CA ILE A 166 0.09 19.35 6.52
C ILE A 166 0.68 18.75 5.24
N LYS A 167 -0.07 17.89 4.53
CA LYS A 167 0.42 17.30 3.27
C LYS A 167 0.75 18.35 2.22
N LYS A 168 -0.07 19.39 2.09
CA LYS A 168 0.18 20.50 1.15
C LYS A 168 1.42 21.33 1.51
N SER A 169 1.77 21.38 2.79
CA SER A 169 2.93 22.13 3.28
C SER A 169 4.27 21.38 3.15
N ILE A 170 4.27 20.09 2.80
CA ILE A 170 5.50 19.29 2.62
C ILE A 170 6.20 19.72 1.34
N LYS A 171 7.47 20.13 1.44
CA LYS A 171 8.30 20.51 0.30
C LYS A 171 9.02 19.30 -0.30
N LYS A 172 9.64 18.46 0.53
CA LYS A 172 10.28 17.20 0.11
C LYS A 172 9.39 16.03 0.52
N TRP A 173 8.70 15.46 -0.45
CA TRP A 173 7.79 14.35 -0.20
C TRP A 173 8.55 13.03 -0.03
N ARG A 174 8.38 12.39 1.13
CA ARG A 174 8.83 11.02 1.39
C ARG A 174 7.78 10.06 0.83
N ALA A 175 8.12 9.41 -0.29
CA ALA A 175 7.22 8.45 -0.93
C ALA A 175 6.93 7.26 -0.01
N ASP A 176 5.67 6.84 0.04
CA ASP A 176 5.24 5.61 0.68
C ASP A 176 4.67 4.67 -0.38
N HIS A 177 5.48 3.67 -0.69
CA HIS A 177 5.20 2.67 -1.72
C HIS A 177 4.59 1.39 -1.15
N HIS A 178 4.69 1.20 0.16
CA HIS A 178 4.31 -0.04 0.84
C HIS A 178 2.82 -0.06 1.19
N ARG A 179 2.17 1.11 1.19
CA ARG A 179 0.73 1.19 1.37
C ARG A 179 -0.03 0.63 0.16
N ILE A 180 -1.08 -0.12 0.48
CA ILE A 180 -1.95 -0.88 -0.42
C ILE A 180 -3.34 -0.27 -0.39
#